data_AF-A0A950G7G7-F1
#
_entry.id   AF-A0A950G7G7-F1
#
_cell.length_a   1.000
_cell.length_b   1.000
_cell.length_c   1.000
_cell.angle_alpha   90.00
_cell.angle_beta   90.00
_cell.angle_gamma   90.00
#
_symmetry.space_group_name_H-M   'P 1'
#
loop_
_entity.id
_entity.type
_entity.pdbx_description
1 polymer ?
#
loop_
_entity_poly.entity_id
_entity_poly.type
_entity_poly.pdbx_seq_one_letter_code
_entity_poly.pdbx_strand_id
1 'polypeptide(L)'
;MAAYRAALQERRRDLVPLDWAMTQMNLGNALAMLGGRERGTARLEEAVAAWDACLAVTTSVWPAEWIRVVASRRDEAQTEIRRRSGGRARGPRRKKRDGQGDEQRIAG
;
A
#
# COMPACT_ATOMS: atom_id res chain seq x y z
N MET A 1 -2.98 3.72 -25.44
CA MET A 1 -3.41 2.35 -25.05
C MET A 1 -4.08 2.25 -23.68
N ALA A 2 -3.75 3.12 -22.70
CA ALA A 2 -4.40 3.12 -21.37
C ALA A 2 -5.91 3.45 -21.39
N ALA A 3 -6.32 4.46 -22.19
CA ALA A 3 -7.72 4.87 -22.29
C ALA A 3 -8.66 3.74 -22.77
N TYR A 4 -8.23 2.91 -23.71
CA TYR A 4 -9.02 1.77 -24.19
C TYR A 4 -9.20 0.70 -23.12
N ARG A 5 -8.16 0.43 -22.32
CA ARG A 5 -8.24 -0.52 -21.20
C ARG A 5 -9.13 0.01 -20.07
N ALA A 6 -9.09 1.32 -19.80
CA ALA A 6 -9.97 1.96 -18.83
C ALA A 6 -11.44 1.89 -19.28
N ALA A 7 -11.73 2.27 -20.53
CA ALA A 7 -13.07 2.18 -21.11
C ALA A 7 -13.61 0.74 -21.12
N LEU A 8 -12.76 -0.26 -21.39
CA LEU A 8 -13.15 -1.67 -21.31
C LEU A 8 -13.44 -2.10 -19.87
N GLN A 9 -12.65 -1.62 -18.90
CA GLN A 9 -12.87 -1.91 -17.48
C GLN A 9 -14.15 -1.27 -16.96
N GLU A 10 -14.42 -0.02 -17.32
CA GLU A 10 -15.64 0.69 -16.95
C GLU A 10 -16.87 0.06 -17.60
N ARG A 11 -16.83 -0.22 -18.91
CA ARG A 11 -17.91 -0.93 -19.57
C ARG A 11 -18.17 -2.32 -18.98
N ARG A 12 -17.12 -3.01 -18.50
CA ARG A 12 -17.29 -4.29 -17.78
C ARG A 12 -17.94 -4.10 -16.41
N ARG A 13 -17.64 -3.02 -15.70
CA ARG A 13 -18.29 -2.66 -14.44
C ARG A 13 -19.80 -2.48 -14.64
N ASP A 14 -20.22 -1.86 -15.74
CA ASP A 14 -21.64 -1.59 -16.02
C ASP A 14 -22.42 -2.84 -16.45
N LEU A 15 -21.79 -3.74 -17.23
CA LEU A 15 -22.47 -4.91 -17.78
C LEU A 15 -22.48 -6.12 -16.82
N VAL A 16 -21.41 -6.32 -16.06
CA VAL A 16 -21.23 -7.48 -15.17
C VAL A 16 -20.53 -7.07 -13.85
N PRO A 17 -21.22 -6.30 -13.00
CA PRO A 17 -20.60 -5.65 -11.84
C PRO A 17 -19.98 -6.64 -10.84
N LEU A 18 -20.61 -7.79 -10.58
CA LEU A 18 -20.12 -8.76 -9.61
C LEU A 18 -18.86 -9.50 -10.10
N ASP A 19 -18.84 -9.94 -11.36
CA ASP A 19 -17.66 -10.59 -11.95
C ASP A 19 -16.48 -9.62 -12.05
N TRP A 20 -16.77 -8.36 -12.38
CA TRP A 20 -15.78 -7.31 -12.36
C TRP A 20 -15.20 -7.10 -10.94
N ALA A 21 -16.05 -7.06 -9.92
CA ALA A 21 -15.59 -6.92 -8.54
C ALA A 21 -14.76 -8.12 -8.07
N MET A 22 -15.15 -9.35 -8.40
CA MET A 22 -14.34 -10.55 -8.14
C MET A 22 -12.98 -10.48 -8.84
N THR A 23 -12.96 -9.96 -10.08
CA THR A 23 -11.70 -9.77 -10.82
C THR A 23 -10.78 -8.78 -10.10
N GLN A 24 -11.33 -7.66 -9.63
CA GLN A 24 -10.57 -6.66 -8.86
C GLN A 24 -10.07 -7.24 -7.52
N MET A 25 -10.90 -8.03 -6.81
CA MET A 25 -10.49 -8.71 -5.59
C MET A 25 -9.29 -9.65 -5.82
N ASN A 26 -9.36 -10.48 -6.87
CA ASN A 26 -8.30 -11.42 -7.21
C ASN A 26 -7.02 -10.70 -7.66
N LEU A 27 -7.17 -9.61 -8.42
CA LEU A 27 -6.05 -8.75 -8.81
C LEU A 27 -5.37 -8.15 -7.57
N GLY A 28 -6.13 -7.62 -6.61
CA GLY A 28 -5.60 -7.10 -5.35
C GLY A 28 -4.81 -8.15 -4.57
N ASN A 29 -5.32 -9.38 -4.48
CA ASN A 29 -4.60 -10.49 -3.82
C ASN A 29 -3.27 -10.82 -4.52
N ALA A 30 -3.26 -10.89 -5.85
CA ALA A 30 -2.04 -11.17 -6.62
C ALA A 30 -1.00 -10.06 -6.46
N LEU A 31 -1.44 -8.80 -6.54
CA LEU A 31 -0.58 -7.63 -6.37
C LEU A 31 -0.02 -7.53 -4.95
N ALA A 32 -0.82 -7.83 -3.93
CA ALA A 32 -0.37 -7.85 -2.54
C ALA A 32 0.68 -8.94 -2.29
N MET A 33 0.47 -10.13 -2.84
CA MET A 33 1.46 -11.22 -2.77
C MET A 33 2.79 -10.81 -3.43
N LEU A 34 2.73 -10.14 -4.59
CA LEU A 34 3.92 -9.64 -5.28
C LEU A 34 4.57 -8.49 -4.51
N GLY A 35 3.79 -7.51 -4.03
CA GLY A 35 4.27 -6.35 -3.28
C GLY A 35 4.87 -6.72 -1.92
N GLY A 36 4.39 -7.80 -1.29
CA GLY A 36 4.97 -8.34 -0.06
C GLY A 36 6.44 -8.76 -0.22
N ARG A 37 6.85 -9.17 -1.43
CA ARG A 37 8.23 -9.59 -1.75
C ARG A 37 9.14 -8.43 -2.14
N GLU A 38 8.58 -7.24 -2.39
CA GLU A 38 9.33 -6.08 -2.85
C GLU A 38 9.64 -5.10 -1.72
N ARG A 39 10.69 -4.28 -1.92
CA ARG A 39 10.95 -3.12 -1.04
C ARG A 39 10.07 -1.91 -1.40
N GLY A 40 9.57 -1.88 -2.64
CA GLY A 40 8.70 -0.83 -3.14
C GLY A 40 7.28 -0.91 -2.56
N THR A 41 6.51 0.15 -2.75
CA THR A 41 5.10 0.23 -2.36
C THR A 41 4.14 0.19 -3.54
N ALA A 42 4.62 0.40 -4.77
CA ALA A 42 3.78 0.51 -5.97
C ALA A 42 2.77 -0.64 -6.12
N ARG A 43 3.20 -1.90 -6.00
CA ARG A 43 2.27 -3.04 -6.10
C ARG A 43 1.28 -3.14 -4.95
N LEU A 44 1.68 -2.72 -3.74
CA LEU A 44 0.75 -2.65 -2.61
C LEU A 44 -0.27 -1.53 -2.82
N GLU A 45 0.13 -0.40 -3.41
CA GLU A 45 -0.75 0.71 -3.75
C GLU A 45 -1.76 0.31 -4.83
N GLU A 46 -1.31 -0.40 -5.87
CA GLU A 46 -2.20 -0.98 -6.88
C GLU A 46 -3.15 -2.04 -6.29
N ALA A 47 -2.70 -2.83 -5.31
CA ALA A 47 -3.55 -3.79 -4.62
C ALA A 47 -4.68 -3.11 -3.82
N VAL A 48 -4.35 -2.04 -3.10
CA VAL A 48 -5.32 -1.22 -2.37
C VAL A 48 -6.37 -0.64 -3.32
N ALA A 49 -5.95 -0.08 -4.45
CA ALA A 49 -6.87 0.46 -5.45
C ALA A 49 -7.83 -0.61 -6.00
N ALA A 50 -7.35 -1.83 -6.25
CA ALA A 50 -8.18 -2.94 -6.71
C ALA A 50 -9.20 -3.39 -5.64
N TRP A 51 -8.81 -3.47 -4.36
CA TRP A 51 -9.75 -3.79 -3.30
C TRP A 51 -10.80 -2.69 -3.05
N ASP A 52 -10.41 -1.41 -3.11
CA ASP A 52 -11.36 -0.30 -3.02
C ASP A 52 -12.37 -0.33 -4.19
N ALA A 53 -11.90 -0.63 -5.41
CA ALA A 53 -12.75 -0.81 -6.58
C ALA A 53 -13.75 -1.96 -6.40
N CYS A 54 -13.30 -3.11 -5.88
CA CYS A 54 -14.17 -4.23 -5.55
C CYS A 54 -15.25 -3.83 -4.53
N LEU A 55 -14.84 -3.24 -3.39
CA LEU A 55 -15.73 -2.87 -2.30
C LEU A 55 -16.78 -1.85 -2.73
N ALA A 56 -16.41 -0.90 -3.59
CA ALA A 56 -17.34 0.11 -4.11
C ALA A 56 -18.53 -0.48 -4.86
N VAL A 57 -18.38 -1.67 -5.46
CA VAL A 57 -19.45 -2.37 -6.18
C VAL A 57 -20.18 -3.36 -5.28
N THR A 58 -19.47 -3.99 -4.34
CA THR A 58 -20.02 -5.13 -3.58
C THR A 58 -20.62 -4.76 -2.23
N THR A 59 -20.47 -3.50 -1.79
CA THR A 59 -20.92 -3.01 -0.46
C THR A 59 -22.35 -3.41 -0.08
N SER A 60 -23.29 -3.41 -1.03
CA SER A 60 -24.69 -3.76 -0.79
C SER A 60 -25.12 -5.12 -1.34
N VAL A 61 -24.19 -5.89 -1.93
CA VAL A 61 -24.50 -7.13 -2.67
C VAL A 61 -23.85 -8.35 -2.04
N TRP A 62 -22.60 -8.21 -1.56
CA TRP A 62 -21.90 -9.31 -0.93
C TRP A 62 -22.27 -9.44 0.54
N PRO A 63 -22.15 -10.65 1.12
CA PRO A 63 -22.28 -10.84 2.55
C PRO A 63 -21.24 -10.02 3.32
N ALA A 64 -21.62 -9.54 4.51
CA ALA A 64 -20.78 -8.67 5.32
C ALA A 64 -19.46 -9.32 5.76
N GLU A 65 -19.40 -10.66 5.92
CA GLU A 65 -18.14 -11.34 6.19
C GLU A 65 -17.14 -11.25 5.02
N TRP A 66 -17.62 -11.31 3.78
CA TRP A 66 -16.76 -11.18 2.60
C TRP A 66 -16.22 -9.76 2.43
N ILE A 67 -17.06 -8.76 2.64
CA ILE A 67 -16.66 -7.34 2.66
C ILE A 67 -15.56 -7.10 3.70
N ARG A 68 -15.74 -7.65 4.91
CA ARG A 68 -14.74 -7.55 5.99
C ARG A 68 -13.40 -8.17 5.62
N VAL A 69 -13.40 -9.33 4.97
CA VAL A 69 -12.16 -9.98 4.54
C VAL A 69 -11.39 -9.13 3.52
N VAL A 70 -12.08 -8.54 2.55
CA VAL A 70 -11.45 -7.66 1.54
C VAL A 70 -10.95 -6.36 2.19
N ALA A 71 -11.73 -5.77 3.10
CA ALA A 71 -11.33 -4.58 3.84
C ALA A 71 -10.09 -4.82 4.74
N SER A 72 -10.02 -5.96 5.44
CA SER A 72 -8.86 -6.32 6.27
C SER A 72 -7.57 -6.35 5.43
N ARG A 73 -7.60 -7.03 4.27
CA ARG A 73 -6.45 -7.12 3.37
C ARG A 73 -6.02 -5.75 2.86
N ARG A 74 -6.98 -4.88 2.54
CA ARG A 74 -6.71 -3.48 2.17
C ARG A 74 -5.99 -2.74 3.28
N ASP A 75 -6.48 -2.83 4.51
CA ASP A 75 -5.93 -2.10 5.66
C ASP A 75 -4.54 -2.62 6.06
N GLU A 76 -4.30 -3.93 5.94
CA GLU A 76 -2.96 -4.53 6.09
C GLU A 76 -1.96 -3.96 5.08
N ALA A 77 -2.34 -3.90 3.80
CA ALA A 77 -1.48 -3.33 2.76
C ALA A 77 -1.21 -1.83 2.98
N GLN A 78 -2.23 -1.06 3.38
CA GLN A 78 -2.05 0.35 3.72
C GLN A 78 -1.11 0.55 4.92
N THR A 79 -1.19 -0.31 5.91
CA THR A 79 -0.29 -0.30 7.07
C THR A 79 1.15 -0.55 6.63
N GLU A 80 1.36 -1.53 5.74
CA GLU A 80 2.69 -1.85 5.22
C GLU A 80 3.26 -0.73 4.34
N ILE A 81 2.43 -0.13 3.48
CA ILE A 81 2.81 1.06 2.69
C ILE A 81 3.27 2.19 3.62
N ARG A 82 2.52 2.44 4.70
CA ARG A 82 2.86 3.48 5.68
C ARG A 82 4.18 3.18 6.39
N ARG A 83 4.41 1.92 6.79
CA ARG A 83 5.69 1.49 7.40
C ARG A 83 6.87 1.72 6.47
N ARG A 84 6.76 1.30 5.20
CA ARG A 84 7.82 1.45 4.19
C ARG A 84 8.07 2.90 3.78
N SER A 85 7.03 3.73 3.77
CA SER A 85 7.11 5.15 3.44
C SER A 85 7.67 5.97 4.62
N GLY A 86 7.28 5.63 5.84
CA GLY A 86 7.79 6.27 7.07
C GLY A 86 9.25 5.92 7.39
N GLY A 87 9.73 4.75 6.98
CA GLY A 87 11.14 4.33 7.17
C GLY A 87 12.16 5.15 6.37
N ARG A 88 11.74 5.87 5.33
CA ARG A 88 12.64 6.70 4.50
C ARG A 88 12.97 8.07 5.10
N ALA A 89 12.30 8.50 6.17
CA ALA A 89 12.49 9.82 6.76
C ALA A 89 13.63 9.92 7.82
N ARG A 90 14.40 8.86 8.07
CA ARG A 90 15.60 8.93 8.93
C ARG A 90 16.88 8.91 8.09
N GLY A 91 17.20 10.06 7.50
CA GLY A 91 18.52 10.34 6.94
C GLY A 91 19.61 10.36 8.03
N PRO A 92 20.88 10.13 7.69
CA PRO A 92 21.93 9.80 8.64
C PRO A 92 22.27 11.01 9.53
N ARG A 93 22.26 10.80 10.86
CA ARG A 93 22.92 11.73 11.80
C ARG A 93 24.41 11.76 11.42
N ARG A 94 24.86 12.87 10.81
CA ARG A 94 26.28 13.14 10.58
C ARG A 94 27.02 12.98 11.91
N LYS A 95 28.00 12.07 11.93
CA LYS A 95 29.01 12.00 13.00
C LYS A 95 29.68 13.37 13.09
N LYS A 96 29.55 14.06 14.22
CA LYS A 96 30.61 14.95 14.69
C LYS A 96 31.56 14.10 15.51
N ARG A 97 32.58 13.57 14.83
CA ARG A 97 33.85 13.26 15.47
C ARG A 97 34.77 14.43 15.11
N ASP A 98 35.53 14.86 16.10
CA ASP A 98 36.64 15.84 16.15
C ASP A 98 36.35 16.70 17.38
N GLY A 99 37.10 16.67 18.48
CA GLY A 99 38.45 16.18 18.73
C GLY A 99 39.07 17.16 19.71
N GLN A 100 39.63 16.63 20.81
CA GLN A 100 40.67 17.18 21.68
C GLN A 100 40.64 18.67 22.12
N GLY A 101 40.70 18.88 23.43
CA GLY A 101 41.00 20.16 24.04
C GLY A 101 41.11 20.02 25.55
N ASP A 102 42.07 19.21 26.00
CA ASP A 102 42.57 19.22 27.38
C ASP A 102 42.98 20.64 27.76
N GLU A 103 42.41 21.20 28.82
CA GLU A 103 43.04 22.21 29.68
C GLU A 103 42.05 22.64 30.77
N GLN A 104 42.29 22.15 31.99
CA GLN A 104 42.23 22.92 33.25
C GLN A 104 42.28 21.95 34.44
N ARG A 105 43.49 21.48 34.71
CA ARG A 105 43.94 21.18 36.07
C ARG A 105 45.06 22.19 36.37
N ILE A 106 45.04 22.70 37.60
CA ILE A 106 46.01 23.59 38.27
C ILE A 106 45.64 25.08 38.22
N ALA A 107 44.96 25.57 39.27
CA ALA A 107 45.41 26.66 40.15
C ALA A 107 44.29 27.04 41.14
N GLY A 108 44.62 27.11 42.43
CA GLY A 108 43.74 27.59 43.52
C GLY A 108 43.89 26.80 44.79
#